data_AF-A0A955MYR8-F1
#
_entry.id   AF-A0A955MYR8-F1
#
_cell.length_a   1.000
_cell.length_b   1.000
_cell.length_c   1.000
_cell.angle_alpha   90.00
_cell.angle_beta   90.00
_cell.angle_gamma   90.00
#
_symmetry.space_group_name_H-M   'P 1'
#
loop_
_entity.id
_entity.type
_entity.pdbx_description
1 polymer ?
#
loop_
_entity_poly.entity_id
_entity_poly.type
_entity_poly.pdbx_seq_one_letter_code
_entity_poly.pdbx_strand_id
1 'polypeptide(L)'
;VIAASCMAVVVNDWWLGQGPDLPIRNVPLAPLREAPLFLVLGVLIGVIGVGFNWVLLRAVRSMGRIRRRHSLMMGVTIGSISGALLWFLPEAMGGGETLVETLVAEKWTVVLLLGLLAVRFVTTVGSYGSGAPGGIFAPLLGLGTIAGVAFGSAVTLVFPGIVSTPGAFAVAAMGALFAATVGAPLTGIILVVELTNAHSALLTIILTCLSASLTAKSLGGTPIYTQLLQVALSSSPEISKSPKET
;
A
#
# COMPACT_ATOMS: atom_id res chain seq x y z
N VAL A 1 0.86 23.95 11.07
CA VAL A 1 0.97 22.52 10.69
C VAL A 1 2.20 21.89 11.32
N ILE A 2 3.43 22.32 10.98
CA ILE A 2 4.68 21.71 11.52
C ILE A 2 4.68 21.60 13.05
N ALA A 3 4.43 22.70 13.78
CA ALA A 3 4.37 22.67 15.24
C ALA A 3 3.32 21.69 15.79
N ALA A 4 2.15 21.58 15.13
CA ALA A 4 1.11 20.64 15.52
C ALA A 4 1.51 19.19 15.24
N SER A 5 2.17 18.91 14.11
CA SER A 5 2.72 17.59 13.79
C SER A 5 3.80 17.18 14.79
N CYS A 6 4.71 18.09 15.16
CA CYS A 6 5.72 17.82 16.19
C CYS A 6 5.08 17.51 17.54
N MET A 7 4.09 18.30 17.97
CA MET A 7 3.37 18.03 19.22
C MET A 7 2.62 16.70 19.18
N ALA A 8 2.03 16.33 18.04
CA ALA A 8 1.37 15.04 17.89
C ALA A 8 2.36 13.87 18.04
N VAL A 9 3.56 13.97 17.45
CA VAL A 9 4.63 12.96 17.62
C VAL A 9 5.10 12.89 19.07
N VAL A 10 5.33 14.03 19.73
CA VAL A 10 5.74 14.05 21.15
C VAL A 10 4.70 13.36 22.05
N VAL A 11 3.42 13.63 21.83
CA VAL A 11 2.34 12.97 22.58
C VAL A 11 2.30 11.48 22.25
N ASN A 12 2.44 11.10 20.97
CA ASN A 12 2.48 9.71 20.55
C ASN A 12 3.60 8.92 21.25
N ASP A 13 4.82 9.44 21.17
CA ASP A 13 6.02 8.82 21.75
C ASP A 13 5.93 8.70 23.28
N TRP A 14 5.25 9.65 23.93
CA TRP A 14 5.05 9.62 25.37
C TRP A 14 4.13 8.49 25.81
N TRP A 15 3.13 8.13 24.98
CA TRP A 15 2.16 7.06 25.28
C TRP A 15 2.57 5.69 24.75
N LEU A 16 3.07 5.63 23.52
CA LEU A 16 3.35 4.39 22.79
C LEU A 16 4.84 4.01 22.82
N GLY A 17 5.70 4.91 23.28
CA GLY A 17 7.15 4.74 23.27
C GLY A 17 7.79 5.28 22.00
N GLN A 18 9.11 5.47 22.05
CA GLN A 18 9.90 5.98 20.93
C GLN A 18 10.32 4.85 20.00
N GLY A 19 10.10 5.03 18.69
CA GLY A 19 10.63 4.14 17.66
C GLY A 19 9.82 4.15 16.36
N PRO A 20 10.34 3.52 15.31
CA PRO A 20 9.60 3.29 14.08
C PRO A 20 8.43 2.31 14.32
N ASP A 21 7.27 2.59 13.73
CA ASP A 21 6.08 1.72 13.83
C ASP A 21 6.25 0.39 13.07
N LEU A 22 7.15 0.35 12.07
CA LEU A 22 7.43 -0.82 11.22
C LEU A 22 8.94 -1.15 11.20
N PRO A 23 9.55 -1.54 12.34
CA PRO A 23 10.99 -1.69 12.43
C PRO A 23 11.50 -2.84 11.54
N ILE A 24 12.12 -2.49 10.41
CA ILE A 24 12.81 -3.47 9.57
C ILE A 24 14.30 -3.44 9.92
N ARG A 25 14.70 -4.39 10.77
CA ARG A 25 16.10 -4.49 11.22
C ARG A 25 16.99 -4.94 10.07
N ASN A 26 18.13 -4.26 9.93
CA ASN A 26 19.21 -4.64 9.01
C ASN A 26 18.77 -4.73 7.55
N VAL A 27 18.29 -3.64 6.96
CA VAL A 27 18.26 -3.50 5.49
C VAL A 27 19.65 -3.10 5.02
N PRO A 28 20.49 -4.01 4.50
CA PRO A 28 21.81 -3.62 4.04
C PRO A 28 21.71 -2.74 2.80
N LEU A 29 22.76 -1.97 2.58
CA LEU A 29 22.91 -1.17 1.37
C LEU A 29 22.91 -2.11 0.15
N ALA A 30 21.92 -1.93 -0.74
CA ALA A 30 21.88 -2.69 -1.98
C ALA A 30 23.05 -2.27 -2.88
N PRO A 31 23.82 -3.22 -3.45
CA PRO A 31 24.85 -2.92 -4.44
C PRO A 31 24.27 -2.16 -5.64
N LEU A 32 25.03 -1.23 -6.23
CA LEU A 32 24.60 -0.48 -7.42
C LEU A 32 24.22 -1.39 -8.61
N ARG A 33 24.81 -2.58 -8.67
CA ARG A 33 24.45 -3.66 -9.62
C ARG A 33 22.96 -4.03 -9.58
N GLU A 34 22.32 -3.92 -8.42
CA GLU A 34 20.91 -4.27 -8.24
C GLU A 34 19.96 -3.12 -8.64
N ALA A 35 20.47 -1.90 -8.88
CA ALA A 35 19.67 -0.73 -9.25
C ALA A 35 18.70 -0.96 -10.45
N PRO A 36 19.08 -1.69 -11.52
CA PRO A 36 18.15 -2.01 -12.61
C PRO A 36 16.96 -2.86 -12.16
N LEU A 37 17.15 -3.76 -11.19
CA LEU A 37 16.07 -4.59 -10.65
C LEU A 37 15.04 -3.73 -9.90
N PHE A 38 15.50 -2.71 -9.18
CA PHE A 38 14.61 -1.73 -8.54
C PHE A 38 13.82 -0.93 -9.59
N LEU A 39 14.43 -0.52 -10.70
CA LEU A 39 13.67 0.14 -11.78
C LEU A 39 12.59 -0.78 -12.37
N VAL A 40 12.92 -2.05 -12.61
CA VAL A 40 11.94 -3.06 -13.08
C VAL A 40 10.83 -3.25 -12.05
N LEU A 41 11.17 -3.39 -10.78
CA LEU A 41 10.20 -3.48 -9.68
C LEU A 41 9.26 -2.28 -9.66
N GLY A 42 9.79 -1.07 -9.78
CA GLY A 42 8.97 0.14 -9.79
C GLY A 42 8.05 0.19 -11.00
N VAL A 43 8.49 -0.21 -12.20
CA VAL A 43 7.61 -0.33 -13.37
C VAL A 43 6.47 -1.32 -13.11
N LEU A 44 6.78 -2.51 -12.59
CA LEU A 44 5.78 -3.51 -12.25
C LEU A 44 4.77 -3.00 -11.22
N ILE A 45 5.26 -2.33 -10.16
CA ILE A 45 4.41 -1.75 -9.13
C ILE A 45 3.58 -0.58 -9.66
N GLY A 46 4.11 0.21 -10.58
CA GLY A 46 3.36 1.25 -11.27
C GLY A 46 2.15 0.68 -12.02
N VAL A 47 2.33 -0.42 -12.75
CA VAL A 47 1.24 -1.15 -13.42
C VAL A 47 0.24 -1.68 -12.39
N ILE A 48 0.72 -2.33 -11.31
CA ILE A 48 -0.13 -2.86 -10.22
C ILE A 48 -0.93 -1.73 -9.56
N GLY A 49 -0.31 -0.55 -9.33
CA GLY A 49 -0.95 0.60 -8.72
C GLY A 49 -2.10 1.16 -9.55
N VAL A 50 -1.94 1.25 -10.88
CA VAL A 50 -3.02 1.65 -11.78
C VAL A 50 -4.17 0.64 -11.74
N GLY A 51 -3.84 -0.66 -11.76
CA GLY A 51 -4.82 -1.74 -11.61
C GLY A 51 -5.57 -1.67 -10.27
N PHE A 52 -4.84 -1.44 -9.17
CA PHE A 52 -5.41 -1.28 -7.84
C PHE A 52 -6.41 -0.11 -7.80
N ASN A 53 -6.02 1.08 -8.28
CA ASN A 53 -6.90 2.25 -8.32
C ASN A 53 -8.18 1.96 -9.11
N TRP A 54 -8.05 1.30 -10.27
CA TRP A 54 -9.19 0.94 -11.10
C TRP A 54 -10.15 -0.03 -10.41
N VAL A 55 -9.63 -1.12 -9.85
CA VAL A 55 -10.44 -2.12 -9.12
C VAL A 55 -11.09 -1.51 -7.88
N LEU A 56 -10.35 -0.73 -7.10
CA LEU A 56 -10.84 -0.09 -5.88
C LEU A 56 -12.02 0.85 -6.19
N LEU A 57 -11.89 1.70 -7.21
CA LEU A 57 -12.98 2.58 -7.63
C LEU A 57 -14.21 1.81 -8.11
N ARG A 58 -13.99 0.74 -8.89
CA ARG A 58 -15.07 -0.13 -9.36
C ARG A 58 -15.81 -0.73 -8.17
N ALA A 59 -15.07 -1.20 -7.15
CA ALA A 59 -15.64 -1.74 -5.92
C ALA A 59 -16.44 -0.68 -5.17
N VAL A 60 -15.86 0.49 -4.87
CA VAL A 60 -16.56 1.61 -4.19
C VAL A 60 -17.87 1.98 -4.90
N ARG A 61 -17.86 2.10 -6.23
CA ARG A 61 -19.08 2.42 -7.00
C ARG A 61 -20.10 1.29 -7.00
N SER A 62 -19.67 0.04 -7.12
CA SER A 62 -20.57 -1.13 -7.14
C SER A 62 -21.21 -1.37 -5.78
N MET A 63 -20.37 -1.44 -4.74
CA MET A 63 -20.75 -1.64 -3.35
C MET A 63 -21.53 -0.46 -2.81
N GLY A 64 -21.23 0.77 -3.23
CA GLY A 64 -22.00 1.96 -2.90
C GLY A 64 -23.49 1.86 -3.31
N ARG A 65 -23.81 1.21 -4.44
CA ARG A 65 -25.22 0.97 -4.85
C ARG A 65 -25.90 -0.04 -3.94
N ILE A 66 -25.21 -1.12 -3.58
CA ILE A 66 -25.73 -2.18 -2.70
C ILE A 66 -25.97 -1.61 -1.30
N ARG A 67 -25.00 -0.86 -0.77
CA ARG A 67 -25.05 -0.22 0.54
C ARG A 67 -26.26 0.70 0.72
N ARG A 68 -26.66 1.46 -0.32
CA ARG A 68 -27.85 2.32 -0.26
C ARG A 68 -29.13 1.56 0.08
N ARG A 69 -29.21 0.27 -0.25
CA ARG A 69 -30.38 -0.58 0.00
C ARG A 69 -30.19 -1.52 1.20
N HIS A 70 -28.97 -2.00 1.44
CA HIS A 70 -28.67 -3.06 2.42
C HIS A 70 -27.46 -2.73 3.30
N SER A 71 -27.34 -1.50 3.78
CA SER A 71 -26.19 -1.02 4.58
C SER A 71 -25.84 -1.94 5.75
N LEU A 72 -26.84 -2.36 6.53
CA LEU A 72 -26.63 -3.19 7.71
C LEU A 72 -26.17 -4.61 7.35
N MET A 73 -26.77 -5.24 6.33
CA MET A 73 -26.35 -6.58 5.87
C MET A 73 -24.94 -6.56 5.28
N MET A 74 -24.56 -5.46 4.61
CA MET A 74 -23.21 -5.29 4.08
C MET A 74 -22.18 -5.20 5.20
N GLY A 75 -22.47 -4.43 6.25
CA GLY A 75 -21.60 -4.33 7.42
C GLY A 75 -21.43 -5.69 8.13
N VAL A 76 -22.53 -6.41 8.35
CA VAL A 76 -22.51 -7.74 8.98
C VAL A 76 -21.70 -8.73 8.15
N THR A 77 -21.96 -8.83 6.85
CA THR A 77 -21.26 -9.80 5.97
C THR A 77 -19.75 -9.54 5.93
N ILE A 78 -19.33 -8.29 5.78
CA ILE A 78 -17.91 -7.95 5.70
C ILE A 78 -17.25 -8.10 7.07
N GLY A 79 -17.91 -7.68 8.15
CA GLY A 79 -17.43 -7.89 9.51
C GLY A 79 -17.25 -9.39 9.84
N SER A 80 -18.23 -10.23 9.48
CA SER A 80 -18.14 -11.68 9.67
C SER A 80 -17.02 -12.31 8.84
N ILE A 81 -16.85 -11.91 7.58
CA ILE A 81 -15.77 -12.42 6.73
C ILE A 81 -14.40 -11.98 7.26
N SER A 82 -14.24 -10.70 7.61
CA SER A 82 -12.99 -10.19 8.15
C SER A 82 -12.66 -10.82 9.51
N GLY A 83 -13.65 -11.03 10.38
CA GLY A 83 -13.46 -11.71 11.66
C GLY A 83 -13.08 -13.18 11.50
N ALA A 84 -13.74 -13.92 10.60
CA ALA A 84 -13.38 -15.31 10.31
C ALA A 84 -11.96 -15.40 9.71
N LEU A 85 -11.62 -14.52 8.77
CA LEU A 85 -10.27 -14.49 8.19
C LEU A 85 -9.21 -14.13 9.23
N LEU A 86 -9.49 -13.19 10.15
CA LEU A 86 -8.56 -12.87 11.23
C LEU A 86 -8.28 -14.07 12.14
N TRP A 87 -9.27 -14.93 12.36
CA TRP A 87 -9.13 -16.15 13.17
C TRP A 87 -8.32 -17.25 12.46
N PHE A 88 -8.59 -17.52 11.18
CA PHE A 88 -7.95 -18.62 10.45
C PHE A 88 -6.63 -18.23 9.77
N LEU A 89 -6.53 -17.00 9.28
CA LEU A 89 -5.40 -16.51 8.50
C LEU A 89 -5.11 -15.04 8.86
N PRO A 90 -4.53 -14.77 10.04
CA PRO A 90 -4.35 -13.40 10.54
C PRO A 90 -3.54 -12.52 9.57
N GLU A 91 -2.62 -13.12 8.82
CA GLU A 91 -1.82 -12.48 7.77
C GLU A 91 -2.64 -11.91 6.60
N ALA A 92 -3.85 -12.42 6.35
CA ALA A 92 -4.74 -11.87 5.32
C ALA A 92 -5.46 -10.59 5.75
N MET A 93 -5.42 -10.24 7.05
CA MET A 93 -6.16 -9.14 7.65
C MET A 93 -5.23 -8.13 8.36
N GLY A 94 -5.79 -7.02 8.84
CA GLY A 94 -5.04 -5.99 9.59
C GLY A 94 -4.27 -4.99 8.71
N GLY A 95 -3.54 -4.07 9.36
CA GLY A 95 -2.76 -3.01 8.69
C GLY A 95 -1.55 -3.54 7.91
N GLY A 96 -1.10 -4.76 8.23
CA GLY A 96 0.09 -5.37 7.65
C GLY A 96 1.37 -5.11 8.45
N GLU A 97 1.29 -4.49 9.63
CA GLU A 97 2.46 -4.14 10.45
C GLU A 97 3.25 -5.37 10.90
N THR A 98 2.57 -6.34 11.50
CA THR A 98 3.17 -7.63 11.89
C THR A 98 3.66 -8.45 10.69
N LEU A 99 3.02 -8.27 9.54
CA LEU A 99 3.34 -8.97 8.31
C LEU A 99 4.68 -8.52 7.73
N VAL A 100 4.98 -7.23 7.84
CA VAL A 100 6.22 -6.66 7.30
C VAL A 100 7.44 -7.31 7.95
N GLU A 101 7.41 -7.47 9.27
CA GLU A 101 8.50 -8.06 10.02
C GLU A 101 8.69 -9.55 9.67
N THR A 102 7.60 -10.32 9.62
CA THR A 102 7.66 -11.76 9.32
C THR A 102 8.08 -12.05 7.89
N LEU A 103 7.62 -11.24 6.92
CA LEU A 103 7.96 -11.39 5.52
C LEU A 103 9.45 -11.12 5.23
N VAL A 104 10.08 -10.24 6.00
CA VAL A 104 11.50 -9.93 5.84
C VAL A 104 12.38 -10.93 6.61
N ALA A 105 11.89 -11.45 7.74
CA ALA A 105 12.63 -12.40 8.57
C ALA A 105 12.62 -13.85 8.03
N GLU A 106 11.51 -14.29 7.43
CA GLU A 106 11.31 -15.68 7.05
C GLU A 106 11.41 -15.92 5.53
N LYS A 107 11.77 -17.15 5.15
CA LYS A 107 11.82 -17.57 3.74
C LYS A 107 10.44 -18.04 3.27
N TRP A 108 9.70 -17.12 2.66
CA TRP A 108 8.41 -17.42 2.06
C TRP A 108 8.56 -17.94 0.63
N THR A 109 7.75 -18.94 0.27
CA THR A 109 7.68 -19.43 -1.12
C THR A 109 6.92 -18.42 -1.97
N VAL A 110 7.39 -18.15 -3.19
CA VAL A 110 6.76 -17.19 -4.13
C VAL A 110 5.28 -17.49 -4.35
N VAL A 111 4.90 -18.77 -4.43
CA VAL A 111 3.50 -19.20 -4.58
C VAL A 111 2.62 -18.73 -3.41
N LEU A 112 3.13 -18.84 -2.17
CA LEU A 112 2.39 -18.40 -0.99
C LEU A 112 2.26 -16.88 -0.97
N LEU A 113 3.35 -16.16 -1.28
CA LEU A 113 3.32 -14.69 -1.37
C LEU A 113 2.31 -14.18 -2.40
N LEU A 114 2.24 -14.81 -3.57
CA LEU A 114 1.25 -14.47 -4.59
C LEU A 114 -0.18 -14.77 -4.13
N GLY A 115 -0.40 -15.90 -3.45
CA GLY A 115 -1.68 -16.24 -2.84
C GLY A 115 -2.11 -15.22 -1.78
N LEU A 116 -1.19 -14.86 -0.88
CA LEU A 116 -1.42 -13.87 0.17
C LEU A 116 -1.68 -12.48 -0.41
N LEU A 117 -0.93 -12.08 -1.44
CA LEU A 117 -1.14 -10.83 -2.18
C LEU A 117 -2.56 -10.77 -2.74
N ALA A 118 -3.01 -11.86 -3.38
CA ALA A 118 -4.35 -11.94 -3.96
C ALA A 118 -5.45 -11.85 -2.89
N VAL A 119 -5.30 -12.59 -1.79
CA VAL A 119 -6.27 -12.55 -0.68
C VAL A 119 -6.32 -11.15 -0.07
N ARG A 120 -5.17 -10.56 0.28
CA ARG A 120 -5.11 -9.21 0.85
C ARG A 120 -5.65 -8.14 -0.09
N PHE A 121 -5.41 -8.29 -1.40
CA PHE A 121 -5.94 -7.37 -2.39
C PHE A 121 -7.47 -7.40 -2.37
N VAL A 122 -8.08 -8.59 -2.42
CA VAL A 122 -9.53 -8.77 -2.39
C VAL A 122 -10.12 -8.24 -1.08
N THR A 123 -9.49 -8.52 0.05
CA THR A 123 -10.01 -8.13 1.36
C THR A 123 -9.87 -6.63 1.60
N THR A 124 -8.79 -6.00 1.12
CA THR A 124 -8.60 -4.54 1.14
C THR A 124 -9.65 -3.84 0.28
N VAL A 125 -9.83 -4.29 -0.97
CA VAL A 125 -10.81 -3.73 -1.90
C VAL A 125 -12.24 -3.93 -1.37
N GLY A 126 -12.55 -5.10 -0.82
CA GLY A 126 -13.85 -5.40 -0.24
C GLY A 126 -14.17 -4.55 0.98
N SER A 127 -13.22 -4.46 1.93
CA SER A 127 -13.38 -3.69 3.15
C SER A 127 -13.54 -2.20 2.86
N TYR A 128 -12.66 -1.63 2.03
CA TYR A 128 -12.74 -0.21 1.68
C TYR A 128 -13.93 0.10 0.77
N GLY A 129 -14.20 -0.78 -0.22
CA GLY A 129 -15.32 -0.63 -1.15
C GLY A 129 -16.69 -0.60 -0.46
N SER A 130 -16.82 -1.28 0.68
CA SER A 130 -18.01 -1.23 1.51
C SER A 130 -18.29 0.11 2.18
N GLY A 131 -17.28 0.97 2.24
CA GLY A 131 -17.33 2.24 2.94
C GLY A 131 -17.44 2.09 4.46
N ALA A 132 -16.89 1.00 5.01
CA ALA A 132 -16.52 0.95 6.42
C ALA A 132 -15.51 2.08 6.74
N PRO A 133 -15.59 2.68 7.94
CA PRO A 133 -14.67 3.74 8.32
C PRO A 133 -13.24 3.19 8.41
N GLY A 134 -12.34 3.72 7.59
CA GLY A 134 -10.94 3.28 7.55
C GLY A 134 -10.15 3.94 6.44
N GLY A 135 -8.82 3.76 6.48
CA GLY A 135 -7.90 4.24 5.45
C GLY A 135 -7.41 3.11 4.54
N ILE A 136 -7.01 3.46 3.32
CA ILE A 136 -6.31 2.54 2.39
C ILE A 136 -4.79 2.52 2.61
N PHE A 137 -4.29 3.39 3.47
CA PHE A 137 -2.87 3.69 3.60
C PHE A 137 -2.02 2.49 4.08
N ALA A 138 -2.30 1.95 5.27
CA ALA A 138 -1.56 0.79 5.78
C ALA A 138 -1.70 -0.47 4.88
N PRO A 139 -2.91 -0.81 4.36
CA PRO A 139 -3.06 -1.88 3.39
C PRO A 139 -2.20 -1.73 2.13
N LEU A 140 -2.03 -0.51 1.62
CA LEU A 140 -1.15 -0.25 0.48
C LEU A 140 0.31 -0.56 0.82
N LEU A 141 0.79 -0.19 2.01
CA LEU A 141 2.14 -0.54 2.44
C LEU A 141 2.31 -2.06 2.50
N GLY A 142 1.37 -2.77 3.15
CA GLY A 142 1.42 -4.24 3.25
C GLY A 142 1.38 -4.95 1.89
N LEU A 143 0.53 -4.51 0.96
CA LEU A 143 0.49 -5.04 -0.41
C LEU A 143 1.81 -4.77 -1.16
N GLY A 144 2.38 -3.58 -0.99
CA GLY A 144 3.68 -3.23 -1.54
C GLY A 144 4.77 -4.15 -1.00
N THR A 145 4.83 -4.37 0.31
CA THR A 145 5.78 -5.29 0.95
C THR A 145 5.72 -6.68 0.34
N ILE A 146 4.52 -7.28 0.26
CA ILE A 146 4.35 -8.63 -0.29
C ILE A 146 4.82 -8.68 -1.74
N ALA A 147 4.44 -7.69 -2.56
CA ALA A 147 4.86 -7.61 -3.95
C ALA A 147 6.40 -7.49 -4.08
N GLY A 148 7.04 -6.70 -3.22
CA GLY A 148 8.49 -6.54 -3.17
C GLY A 148 9.22 -7.82 -2.75
N VAL A 149 8.74 -8.49 -1.70
CA VAL A 149 9.31 -9.78 -1.26
C VAL A 149 9.08 -10.86 -2.32
N ALA A 150 7.90 -10.91 -2.94
CA ALA A 150 7.61 -11.85 -4.03
C ALA A 150 8.56 -11.64 -5.22
N PHE A 151 8.79 -10.39 -5.60
CA PHE A 151 9.73 -10.04 -6.65
C PHE A 151 11.16 -10.42 -6.29
N GLY A 152 11.65 -10.03 -5.11
CA GLY A 152 13.00 -10.38 -4.64
C GLY A 152 13.24 -11.89 -4.58
N SER A 153 12.26 -12.64 -4.07
CA SER A 153 12.30 -14.11 -4.02
C SER A 153 12.28 -14.72 -5.43
N ALA A 154 11.46 -14.20 -6.35
CA ALA A 154 11.43 -14.68 -7.73
C ALA A 154 12.75 -14.42 -8.47
N VAL A 155 13.34 -13.22 -8.31
CA VAL A 155 14.65 -12.91 -8.91
C VAL A 155 15.74 -13.80 -8.32
N THR A 156 15.70 -14.09 -7.02
CA THR A 156 16.66 -14.99 -6.37
C THR A 156 16.58 -16.42 -6.93
N LEU A 157 15.38 -16.89 -7.27
CA LEU A 157 15.17 -18.21 -7.90
C LEU A 157 15.70 -18.26 -9.34
N VAL A 158 15.48 -17.21 -10.12
CA VAL A 158 15.88 -17.18 -11.54
C VAL A 158 17.37 -16.84 -11.71
N PHE A 159 17.90 -15.94 -10.87
CA PHE A 159 19.27 -15.45 -10.93
C PHE A 159 19.96 -15.57 -9.55
N PRO A 160 20.39 -16.78 -9.17
CA PRO A 160 21.07 -17.00 -7.90
C PRO A 160 22.35 -16.15 -7.81
N GLY A 161 22.52 -15.44 -6.68
CA GLY A 161 23.67 -14.58 -6.42
C GLY A 161 23.56 -13.14 -6.97
N ILE A 162 22.43 -12.76 -7.59
CA ILE A 162 22.18 -11.36 -7.94
C ILE A 162 21.62 -10.56 -6.78
N VAL A 163 20.65 -11.13 -6.07
CA VAL A 163 19.97 -10.47 -4.95
C VAL A 163 20.72 -10.72 -3.67
N SER A 164 21.16 -9.63 -3.03
CA SER A 164 21.81 -9.67 -1.73
C SER A 164 20.79 -9.81 -0.59
N THR A 165 19.67 -9.08 -0.66
CA THR A 165 18.63 -9.09 0.37
C THR A 165 17.20 -8.84 -0.14
N PRO A 166 16.25 -9.76 0.10
CA PRO A 166 14.83 -9.55 -0.22
C PRO A 166 14.19 -8.37 0.51
N GLY A 167 14.67 -8.06 1.73
CA GLY A 167 14.16 -6.95 2.54
C GLY A 167 14.27 -5.57 1.87
N ALA A 168 15.32 -5.34 1.08
CA ALA A 168 15.48 -4.07 0.35
C ALA A 168 14.38 -3.88 -0.71
N PHE A 169 14.01 -4.96 -1.42
CA PHE A 169 12.89 -4.94 -2.38
C PHE A 169 11.54 -4.73 -1.68
N ALA A 170 11.36 -5.28 -0.49
CA ALA A 170 10.15 -5.09 0.32
C ALA A 170 9.92 -3.60 0.64
N VAL A 171 10.92 -2.94 1.23
CA VAL A 171 10.85 -1.51 1.62
C VAL A 171 10.69 -0.61 0.42
N ALA A 172 11.45 -0.87 -0.65
CA ALA A 172 11.31 -0.13 -1.89
C ALA A 172 9.90 -0.25 -2.48
N ALA A 173 9.32 -1.45 -2.47
CA ALA A 173 7.98 -1.71 -2.99
C ALA A 173 6.85 -1.07 -2.17
N MET A 174 6.98 -1.00 -0.84
CA MET A 174 6.02 -0.30 0.03
C MET A 174 5.79 1.14 -0.44
N GLY A 175 6.89 1.88 -0.61
CA GLY A 175 6.86 3.28 -0.99
C GLY A 175 6.38 3.43 -2.43
N ALA A 176 6.82 2.52 -3.32
CA ALA A 176 6.47 2.54 -4.73
C ALA A 176 4.97 2.34 -4.96
N LEU A 177 4.32 1.43 -4.22
CA LEU A 177 2.88 1.21 -4.41
C LEU A 177 2.06 2.40 -3.91
N PHE A 178 2.48 3.01 -2.78
CA PHE A 178 1.90 4.27 -2.32
C PHE A 178 2.10 5.39 -3.36
N ALA A 179 3.33 5.55 -3.88
CA ALA A 179 3.68 6.56 -4.86
C ALA A 179 2.89 6.42 -6.18
N ALA A 180 2.65 5.19 -6.63
CA ALA A 180 1.87 4.89 -7.84
C ALA A 180 0.37 5.15 -7.66
N THR A 181 -0.19 4.80 -6.51
CA THR A 181 -1.64 4.88 -6.26
C THR A 181 -2.08 6.29 -5.83
N VAL A 182 -1.31 6.90 -4.94
CA VAL A 182 -1.58 8.25 -4.39
C VAL A 182 -1.06 9.35 -5.31
N GLY A 183 -0.07 9.07 -6.16
CA GLY A 183 0.53 10.07 -7.03
C GLY A 183 1.44 11.07 -6.30
N ALA A 184 1.90 10.71 -5.09
CA ALA A 184 2.75 11.56 -4.25
C ALA A 184 4.05 10.81 -3.87
N PRO A 185 5.07 10.81 -4.76
CA PRO A 185 6.27 10.01 -4.57
C PRO A 185 7.13 10.47 -3.39
N LEU A 186 7.33 11.78 -3.23
CA LEU A 186 8.15 12.33 -2.13
C LEU A 186 7.58 11.96 -0.76
N THR A 187 6.26 12.03 -0.60
CA THR A 187 5.61 11.62 0.64
C THR A 187 5.75 10.13 0.87
N GLY A 188 5.65 9.28 -0.17
CA GLY A 188 5.87 7.84 -0.02
C GLY A 188 7.29 7.48 0.40
N ILE A 189 8.29 8.17 -0.17
CA ILE A 189 9.70 7.99 0.18
C ILE A 189 9.95 8.35 1.65
N ILE A 190 9.59 9.57 2.05
CA ILE A 190 9.80 10.05 3.43
C ILE A 190 9.08 9.14 4.41
N LEU A 191 7.82 8.82 4.12
CA LEU A 191 7.00 8.00 4.98
C LEU A 191 7.60 6.61 5.22
N VAL A 192 8.08 5.94 4.17
CA VAL A 192 8.65 4.60 4.34
C VAL A 192 9.95 4.66 5.12
N VAL A 193 10.78 5.68 4.87
CA VAL A 193 12.04 5.87 5.60
C VAL A 193 11.76 6.12 7.09
N GLU A 194 10.79 6.97 7.42
CA GLU A 194 10.40 7.25 8.81
C GLU A 194 9.80 6.01 9.49
N LEU A 195 8.84 5.32 8.85
CA LEU A 195 8.18 4.16 9.44
C LEU A 195 9.10 2.95 9.61
N THR A 196 10.12 2.80 8.76
CA THR A 196 10.99 1.61 8.78
C THR A 196 12.40 1.87 9.32
N ASN A 197 12.78 3.15 9.44
CA ASN A 197 14.14 3.59 9.74
C ASN A 197 15.19 3.09 8.73
N ALA A 198 14.79 2.67 7.52
CA ALA A 198 15.65 2.09 6.50
C ALA A 198 16.41 3.14 5.66
N HIS A 199 17.13 4.04 6.32
CA HIS A 199 17.88 5.13 5.70
C HIS A 199 18.95 4.66 4.70
N SER A 200 19.57 3.50 4.96
CA SER A 200 20.53 2.86 4.05
C SER A 200 19.93 2.54 2.67
N ALA A 201 18.63 2.29 2.59
CA ALA A 201 17.92 1.94 1.36
C ALA A 201 17.31 3.14 0.63
N LEU A 202 17.58 4.37 1.09
CA LEU A 202 16.98 5.60 0.56
C LEU A 202 17.09 5.71 -0.97
N LEU A 203 18.27 5.42 -1.53
CA LEU A 203 18.50 5.49 -2.97
C LEU A 203 17.60 4.52 -3.74
N THR A 204 17.49 3.27 -3.30
CA THR A 204 16.62 2.27 -3.93
C THR A 204 15.13 2.60 -3.78
N ILE A 205 14.72 3.17 -2.65
CA ILE A 205 13.35 3.65 -2.44
C ILE A 205 13.03 4.79 -3.40
N ILE A 206 13.94 5.75 -3.58
CA ILE A 206 13.76 6.85 -4.53
C ILE A 206 13.61 6.31 -5.97
N LEU A 207 14.51 5.41 -6.40
CA LEU A 207 14.47 4.85 -7.76
C LEU A 207 13.16 4.10 -8.05
N THR A 208 12.71 3.27 -7.10
CA THR A 208 11.46 2.51 -7.22
C THR A 208 10.23 3.39 -7.19
N CYS A 209 10.15 4.35 -6.26
CA CYS A 209 9.03 5.29 -6.18
C CYS A 209 8.90 6.13 -7.44
N LEU A 210 10.02 6.67 -7.96
CA LEU A 210 10.00 7.48 -9.17
C LEU A 210 9.58 6.66 -10.39
N SER A 211 10.16 5.47 -10.59
CA SER A 211 9.79 4.60 -11.71
C SER A 211 8.32 4.14 -11.63
N ALA A 212 7.81 3.85 -10.43
CA ALA A 212 6.41 3.51 -10.22
C ALA A 212 5.47 4.67 -10.51
N SER A 213 5.75 5.87 -9.99
CA SER A 213 4.95 7.07 -10.28
C SER A 213 4.99 7.47 -11.75
N LEU A 214 6.16 7.38 -12.41
CA LEU A 214 6.26 7.65 -13.85
C LEU A 214 5.45 6.65 -14.65
N THR A 215 5.58 5.35 -14.35
CA THR A 215 4.82 4.30 -15.04
C THR A 215 3.32 4.49 -14.85
N ALA A 216 2.87 4.76 -13.62
CA ALA A 216 1.47 5.02 -13.34
C ALA A 216 0.93 6.22 -14.13
N LYS A 217 1.72 7.31 -14.20
CA LYS A 217 1.36 8.50 -14.98
C LYS A 217 1.33 8.22 -16.49
N SER A 218 2.30 7.47 -17.02
CA SER A 218 2.37 7.10 -18.44
C SER A 218 1.21 6.21 -18.87
N LEU A 219 0.68 5.37 -17.97
CA LEU A 219 -0.51 4.55 -18.20
C LEU A 219 -1.83 5.33 -18.06
N GLY A 220 -1.78 6.65 -17.84
CA GLY A 220 -2.97 7.48 -17.61
C GLY A 220 -3.61 7.31 -16.23
N GLY A 221 -2.85 6.77 -15.26
CA GLY A 221 -3.28 6.68 -13.87
C GLY A 221 -3.48 8.06 -13.25
N THR A 222 -4.60 8.23 -12.56
CA THR A 222 -4.89 9.46 -11.78
C THR A 222 -4.83 9.17 -10.28
N PRO A 223 -4.42 10.14 -9.44
CA PRO A 223 -4.36 9.99 -7.99
C PRO A 223 -5.67 9.47 -7.38
N ILE A 224 -5.57 8.40 -6.57
CA ILE A 224 -6.75 7.73 -6.02
C ILE A 224 -7.63 8.65 -5.17
N TYR A 225 -7.03 9.53 -4.36
CA TYR A 225 -7.78 10.45 -3.52
C TYR A 225 -8.56 11.49 -4.33
N THR A 226 -8.04 11.93 -5.48
CA THR A 226 -8.78 12.81 -6.40
C THR A 226 -10.00 12.09 -6.98
N GLN A 227 -9.84 10.82 -7.37
CA GLN A 227 -10.94 10.03 -7.90
C GLN A 227 -12.02 9.73 -6.84
N LEU A 228 -11.60 9.40 -5.61
CA LEU A 228 -12.50 9.17 -4.48
C LEU A 228 -13.26 10.45 -4.09
N LEU A 229 -12.58 11.61 -4.11
CA LEU A 229 -13.21 12.91 -3.92
C LEU A 229 -14.28 13.18 -4.97
N GLN A 230 -14.01 12.92 -6.25
CA GLN A 230 -15.01 13.08 -7.32
C GLN A 230 -16.23 12.16 -7.11
N VAL A 231 -16.01 10.92 -6.68
CA VAL A 231 -17.11 10.00 -6.34
C VAL A 231 -17.94 10.57 -5.18
N ALA A 232 -17.30 11.08 -4.12
CA ALA A 232 -17.98 11.70 -2.99
C ALA A 232 -18.82 12.91 -3.44
N LEU A 233 -18.23 13.85 -4.20
CA LEU A 233 -18.92 15.03 -4.73
C LEU A 233 -20.13 14.68 -5.61
N SER A 234 -20.00 13.66 -6.47
CA SER A 234 -21.11 13.19 -7.32
C SER A 234 -22.27 12.57 -6.54
N SER A 235 -22.02 12.15 -5.29
CA SER A 235 -23.00 11.52 -4.42
C SER A 235 -23.68 12.47 -3.44
N SER A 236 -23.18 13.71 -3.31
CA SER A 236 -23.70 14.74 -2.40
C SER A 236 -24.77 15.61 -3.08
N PRO A 237 -26.03 15.65 -2.58
CA PRO A 237 -27.12 16.40 -3.20
C PRO A 237 -27.00 17.93 -3.08
N GLU A 238 -26.15 18.47 -2.19
CA GLU A 238 -26.00 19.92 -1.98
C GLU A 238 -25.20 20.63 -3.08
N ILE A 239 -24.31 19.95 -3.80
CA ILE A 239 -23.41 20.57 -4.79
C ILE A 239 -23.99 20.54 -6.22
N SER A 240 -24.98 19.68 -6.46
CA SER A 240 -25.75 19.64 -7.72
C SER A 240 -26.56 20.93 -7.99
N LYS A 241 -26.62 21.87 -7.04
CA LYS A 241 -27.37 23.13 -7.12
C LYS A 241 -26.50 24.38 -7.20
N SER A 242 -25.17 24.27 -7.37
CA SER A 242 -24.38 25.46 -7.70
C SER A 242 -24.80 25.97 -9.08
N PRO A 243 -25.25 27.24 -9.23
CA PRO A 243 -25.66 27.76 -10.53
C PRO A 243 -24.50 27.66 -11.51
N LYS A 244 -24.80 27.23 -12.74
CA LYS A 244 -23.89 27.44 -13.86
C LYS A 244 -23.62 28.94 -13.93
N GLU A 245 -22.36 29.34 -13.77
CA GLU A 245 -21.92 30.70 -14.05
C GLU A 245 -22.31 31.03 -15.50
N THR A 246 -23.23 31.99 -15.63
CA THR A 246 -23.60 32.68 -16.87
C THR A 246 -22.68 33.87 -17.08
#